data_AF-N8NLG8-F1
#
_entry.id   AF-N8NLG8-F1
#
_cell.length_a   1.000
_cell.length_b   1.000
_cell.length_c   1.000
_cell.angle_alpha   90.00
_cell.angle_beta   90.00
_cell.angle_gamma   90.00
#
_symmetry.space_group_name_H-M   'P 1'
#
loop_
_entity.id
_entity.type
_entity.pdbx_description
1 polymer ?
#
loop_
_entity_poly.entity_id
_entity_poly.type
_entity_poly.pdbx_seq_one_letter_code
_entity_poly.pdbx_strand_id
1 'polypeptide(L)'
;MKILILLPLLSCLGLTACSLPVSSLLSQSTSTQSTQAIAQLFDQAQSAGVLVIQRGQQIQVYGNDLSRADTEYVPASTFKMLNALIGLQHGKATTNEIFKWDGKKRSFAAWEKDMTLGEAMQASAVPVYQELARRIGLELMQQEVQRIQFGNQQIGQQVDNFWLVGPLKVTPKQEVQFVSALAREQLAFDPQVQQQVKAMLFLQERKAYRLYVKSGWGMDVEPQVGWLTGWVETPQAEIVAFSLNMQMRNGMDPAIRLEILQQALAELGLYPKAEG
;
A
#
# COMPACT_ATOMS: atom_id res chain seq x y z
N MET A 1 62.49 -63.47 9.86
CA MET A 1 61.46 -63.70 10.90
C MET A 1 60.82 -62.36 11.24
N LYS A 2 59.59 -62.11 10.74
CA LYS A 2 58.63 -61.02 11.04
C LYS A 2 57.58 -61.05 9.91
N ILE A 3 56.61 -61.96 10.03
CA ILE A 3 55.24 -61.75 10.53
C ILE A 3 54.42 -60.90 9.56
N LEU A 4 53.66 -61.63 8.74
CA LEU A 4 52.57 -61.18 7.88
C LEU A 4 51.38 -60.84 8.79
N ILE A 5 50.95 -59.58 8.83
CA ILE A 5 49.74 -59.17 9.57
C ILE A 5 48.62 -58.97 8.55
N LEU A 6 47.64 -59.87 8.63
CA LEU A 6 46.37 -59.83 7.92
C LEU A 6 45.46 -58.80 8.61
N LEU A 7 45.04 -57.74 7.92
CA LEU A 7 44.01 -56.82 8.39
C LEU A 7 42.63 -57.27 7.88
N PRO A 8 41.57 -57.28 8.71
CA PRO A 8 40.24 -57.65 8.28
C PRO A 8 39.55 -56.48 7.56
N LEU A 9 38.86 -56.77 6.46
CA LEU A 9 37.90 -55.87 5.85
C LEU A 9 36.71 -55.69 6.80
N LEU A 10 36.55 -54.50 7.37
CA LEU A 10 35.32 -54.08 8.03
C LEU A 10 34.41 -53.43 6.98
N SER A 11 33.39 -54.16 6.54
CA SER A 11 32.32 -53.64 5.68
C SER A 11 31.34 -52.82 6.52
N CYS A 12 31.51 -51.50 6.57
CA CYS A 12 30.51 -50.59 7.10
C CYS A 12 29.40 -50.40 6.05
N LEU A 13 28.28 -51.11 6.22
CA LEU A 13 27.01 -50.78 5.60
C LEU A 13 26.50 -49.46 6.17
N GLY A 14 26.79 -48.35 5.49
CA GLY A 14 26.20 -47.05 5.77
C GLY A 14 24.73 -47.06 5.36
N LEU A 15 23.83 -47.24 6.32
CA LEU A 15 22.41 -46.92 6.13
C LEU A 15 22.28 -45.40 6.06
N THR A 16 22.27 -44.85 4.85
CA THR A 16 21.85 -43.47 4.61
C THR A 16 20.35 -43.38 4.87
N ALA A 17 19.98 -43.00 6.09
CA ALA A 17 18.63 -42.56 6.41
C ALA A 17 18.38 -41.24 5.66
N CYS A 18 17.62 -41.30 4.58
CA CYS A 18 17.08 -40.10 3.94
C CYS A 18 16.10 -39.43 4.92
N SER A 19 16.60 -38.50 5.73
CA SER A 19 15.76 -37.57 6.48
C SER A 19 15.16 -36.58 5.47
N LEU A 20 13.94 -36.88 5.00
CA LEU A 20 13.14 -35.89 4.30
C LEU A 20 12.84 -34.73 5.27
N PRO A 21 13.05 -33.46 4.87
CA PRO A 21 12.78 -32.33 5.75
C PRO A 21 11.27 -32.14 5.87
N VAL A 22 10.68 -32.66 6.95
CA VAL A 22 9.26 -32.48 7.30
C VAL A 22 8.87 -30.99 7.39
N SER A 23 9.84 -30.11 7.65
CA SER A 23 9.65 -28.66 7.76
C SER A 23 9.20 -27.98 6.45
N SER A 24 9.56 -28.48 5.26
CA SER A 24 9.22 -27.80 4.00
C SER A 24 7.78 -28.03 3.55
N LEU A 25 7.15 -29.14 3.94
CA LEU A 25 5.78 -29.48 3.56
C LEU A 25 4.75 -28.64 4.33
N LEU A 26 5.00 -28.38 5.62
CA LEU A 26 4.11 -27.58 6.47
C LEU A 26 4.10 -26.09 6.08
N SER A 27 5.25 -25.54 5.65
CA SER A 27 5.34 -24.16 5.16
C SER A 27 4.68 -23.96 3.78
N GLN A 28 4.70 -24.97 2.91
CA GLN A 28 4.05 -24.90 1.59
C GLN A 28 2.52 -25.07 1.68
N SER A 29 2.02 -25.91 2.60
CA SER A 29 0.58 -26.08 2.79
C SER A 29 -0.08 -24.83 3.38
N THR A 30 0.58 -24.20 4.36
CA THR A 30 0.09 -22.94 4.98
C THR A 30 0.09 -21.78 3.99
N SER A 31 1.12 -21.63 3.13
CA SER A 31 1.12 -20.59 2.10
C SER A 31 0.05 -20.76 1.02
N THR A 32 -0.32 -22.01 0.71
CA THR A 32 -1.35 -22.32 -0.28
C THR A 32 -2.75 -22.02 0.28
N GLN A 33 -2.99 -22.38 1.55
CA GLN A 33 -4.26 -22.11 2.24
C GLN A 33 -4.53 -20.61 2.36
N SER A 34 -3.57 -19.80 2.82
CA SER A 34 -3.76 -18.35 2.93
C SER A 34 -3.96 -17.68 1.57
N THR A 35 -3.28 -18.15 0.51
CA THR A 35 -3.52 -17.64 -0.85
C THR A 35 -4.97 -17.85 -1.29
N GLN A 36 -5.52 -19.04 -1.07
CA GLN A 36 -6.91 -19.34 -1.40
C GLN A 36 -7.90 -18.53 -0.54
N ALA A 37 -7.65 -18.42 0.77
CA ALA A 37 -8.49 -17.65 1.69
C ALA A 37 -8.57 -16.17 1.28
N ILE A 38 -7.44 -15.56 0.89
CA ILE A 38 -7.41 -14.16 0.45
C ILE A 38 -8.13 -13.98 -0.88
N ALA A 39 -7.98 -14.90 -1.84
CA ALA A 39 -8.73 -14.85 -3.10
C ALA A 39 -10.25 -14.86 -2.86
N GLN A 40 -10.71 -15.70 -1.93
CA GLN A 40 -12.13 -15.80 -1.55
C GLN A 40 -12.70 -14.50 -0.98
N LEU A 41 -11.91 -13.65 -0.32
CA LEU A 41 -12.37 -12.34 0.17
C LEU A 41 -12.81 -11.43 -0.99
N PHE A 42 -12.08 -11.44 -2.10
CA PHE A 42 -12.42 -10.69 -3.30
C PHE A 42 -13.61 -11.32 -4.04
N ASP A 43 -13.70 -12.65 -4.09
CA ASP A 43 -14.83 -13.37 -4.67
C ASP A 43 -16.15 -13.07 -3.92
N GLN A 44 -16.10 -13.06 -2.58
CA GLN A 44 -17.25 -12.71 -1.73
C GLN A 44 -17.68 -11.25 -1.91
N ALA A 45 -16.72 -10.35 -2.13
CA ALA A 45 -16.98 -8.97 -2.51
C ALA A 45 -17.43 -8.81 -3.98
N GLN A 46 -17.52 -9.91 -4.72
CA GLN A 46 -17.88 -9.96 -6.14
C GLN A 46 -17.05 -8.96 -6.96
N SER A 47 -15.74 -8.91 -6.72
CA SER A 47 -14.83 -7.99 -7.39
C SER A 47 -13.52 -8.66 -7.76
N ALA A 48 -12.93 -8.24 -8.89
CA ALA A 48 -11.57 -8.60 -9.26
C ALA A 48 -10.60 -7.70 -8.49
N GLY A 49 -9.64 -8.32 -7.79
CA GLY A 49 -8.70 -7.58 -6.98
C GLY A 49 -7.42 -8.32 -6.65
N VAL A 50 -6.47 -7.53 -6.16
CA VAL A 50 -5.13 -7.95 -5.78
C VAL A 50 -4.71 -7.24 -4.50
N LEU A 51 -3.94 -7.94 -3.67
CA LEU A 51 -3.21 -7.42 -2.54
C LEU A 51 -1.73 -7.69 -2.77
N VAL A 52 -0.95 -6.62 -2.86
CA VAL A 52 0.52 -6.70 -2.90
C VAL A 52 1.05 -6.41 -1.51
N ILE A 53 1.91 -7.28 -0.98
CA ILE A 53 2.61 -7.11 0.30
C ILE A 53 4.11 -7.00 0.02
N GLN A 54 4.80 -6.06 0.68
CA GLN A 54 6.25 -5.97 0.69
C GLN A 54 6.81 -6.04 2.11
N ARG A 55 7.68 -7.04 2.34
CA ARG A 55 8.51 -7.18 3.56
C ARG A 55 9.97 -7.13 3.18
N GLY A 56 10.69 -6.10 3.64
CA GLY A 56 12.04 -5.81 3.14
C GLY A 56 12.04 -5.63 1.62
N GLN A 57 12.80 -6.45 0.90
CA GLN A 57 12.83 -6.47 -0.57
C GLN A 57 11.89 -7.50 -1.20
N GLN A 58 11.28 -8.38 -0.40
CA GLN A 58 10.41 -9.44 -0.91
C GLN A 58 9.01 -8.89 -1.16
N ILE A 59 8.48 -9.15 -2.37
CA ILE A 59 7.11 -8.82 -2.77
C ILE A 59 6.31 -10.12 -2.90
N GLN A 60 5.13 -10.14 -2.31
CA GLN A 60 4.16 -11.22 -2.42
C GLN A 60 2.84 -10.65 -2.94
N VAL A 61 2.13 -11.43 -3.75
CA VAL A 61 0.91 -11.02 -4.43
C VAL A 61 -0.19 -12.04 -4.14
N TYR A 62 -1.35 -11.57 -3.70
CA TYR A 62 -2.52 -12.37 -3.33
C TYR A 62 -3.78 -11.79 -3.99
N GLY A 63 -4.85 -12.58 -4.11
CA GLY A 63 -6.13 -12.13 -4.66
C GLY A 63 -6.67 -13.07 -5.73
N ASN A 64 -7.80 -12.69 -6.34
CA ASN A 64 -8.45 -13.47 -7.40
C ASN A 64 -8.12 -12.98 -8.82
N ASP A 65 -7.41 -11.86 -8.96
CA ASP A 65 -6.88 -11.35 -10.22
C ASP A 65 -5.46 -10.80 -10.05
N LEU A 66 -4.47 -11.70 -10.05
CA LEU A 66 -3.07 -11.37 -9.77
C LEU A 66 -2.44 -10.47 -10.85
N SER A 67 -2.98 -10.47 -12.07
CA SER A 67 -2.48 -9.68 -13.19
C SER A 67 -2.53 -8.16 -12.90
N ARG A 68 -3.45 -7.76 -12.02
CA ARG A 68 -3.61 -6.38 -11.59
C ARG A 68 -2.36 -5.82 -10.91
N ALA A 69 -1.51 -6.66 -10.31
CA ALA A 69 -0.30 -6.23 -9.61
C ALA A 69 0.67 -5.42 -10.50
N ASP A 70 0.66 -5.71 -11.80
CA ASP A 70 1.49 -5.07 -12.82
C ASP A 70 0.68 -4.19 -13.79
N THR A 71 -0.63 -4.04 -13.55
CA THR A 71 -1.51 -3.22 -14.40
C THR A 71 -1.58 -1.79 -13.88
N GLU A 72 -1.52 -0.83 -14.80
CA GLU A 72 -1.57 0.60 -14.51
C GLU A 72 -3.02 1.09 -14.30
N TYR A 73 -3.25 1.80 -13.20
CA TYR A 73 -4.50 2.51 -12.93
C TYR A 73 -4.23 3.94 -12.46
N VAL A 74 -5.24 4.82 -12.55
CA VAL A 74 -5.14 6.12 -11.89
C VAL A 74 -4.97 5.92 -10.37
N PRO A 75 -4.07 6.66 -9.70
CA PRO A 75 -3.86 6.53 -8.25
C PRO A 75 -5.10 7.01 -7.45
N ALA A 76 -5.91 7.89 -8.04
CA ALA A 76 -6.99 8.56 -7.34
C ALA A 76 -6.47 9.20 -6.03
N SER A 77 -7.17 9.00 -4.91
CA SER A 77 -6.81 9.67 -3.66
C SER A 77 -5.56 9.13 -2.95
N THR A 78 -4.91 8.05 -3.42
CA THR A 78 -3.58 7.66 -2.88
C THR A 78 -2.53 8.72 -3.20
N PHE A 79 -2.67 9.42 -4.33
CA PHE A 79 -1.80 10.52 -4.74
C PHE A 79 -1.72 11.66 -3.72
N LYS A 80 -2.70 11.79 -2.82
CA LYS A 80 -2.66 12.78 -1.73
C LYS A 80 -1.40 12.66 -0.87
N MET A 81 -0.83 11.45 -0.73
CA MET A 81 0.44 11.23 -0.05
C MET A 81 1.57 12.03 -0.71
N LEU A 82 1.75 11.87 -2.03
CA LEU A 82 2.78 12.57 -2.78
C LEU A 82 2.50 14.08 -2.91
N ASN A 83 1.23 14.45 -3.10
CA ASN A 83 0.82 15.86 -3.14
C ASN A 83 1.16 16.58 -1.83
N ALA A 84 0.92 15.96 -0.68
CA ALA A 84 1.32 16.50 0.62
C ALA A 84 2.85 16.60 0.77
N LEU A 85 3.61 15.57 0.36
CA LEU A 85 5.08 15.61 0.39
C LEU A 85 5.62 16.79 -0.41
N ILE A 86 5.18 16.95 -1.66
CA ILE A 86 5.58 18.05 -2.55
C ILE A 86 5.17 19.40 -1.96
N GLY A 87 3.92 19.51 -1.51
CA GLY A 87 3.37 20.74 -0.95
C GLY A 87 4.15 21.24 0.27
N LEU A 88 4.50 20.34 1.19
CA LEU A 88 5.27 20.65 2.38
C LEU A 88 6.74 20.94 2.05
N GLN A 89 7.39 20.12 1.20
CA GLN A 89 8.79 20.29 0.81
C GLN A 89 9.06 21.67 0.20
N HIS A 90 8.12 22.17 -0.59
CA HIS A 90 8.26 23.44 -1.32
C HIS A 90 7.51 24.60 -0.65
N GLY A 91 7.14 24.45 0.63
CA GLY A 91 6.54 25.52 1.44
C GLY A 91 5.21 26.05 0.89
N LYS A 92 4.46 25.23 0.14
CA LYS A 92 3.13 25.58 -0.43
C LYS A 92 1.99 25.45 0.58
N ALA A 93 2.26 24.76 1.68
CA ALA A 93 1.42 24.68 2.86
C ALA A 93 2.27 24.32 4.09
N THR A 94 1.67 24.45 5.27
CA THR A 94 2.21 23.86 6.50
C THR A 94 1.21 22.85 7.08
N THR A 95 1.65 21.99 8.00
CA THR A 95 0.77 20.99 8.63
C THR A 95 -0.38 21.60 9.43
N ASN A 96 -0.17 22.82 9.95
CA ASN A 96 -1.12 23.52 10.82
C ASN A 96 -1.92 24.60 10.05
N GLU A 97 -1.65 24.78 8.76
CA GLU A 97 -2.43 25.69 7.94
C GLU A 97 -3.87 25.19 7.81
N ILE A 98 -4.83 26.11 7.98
CA ILE A 98 -6.24 25.83 7.81
C ILE A 98 -6.67 26.23 6.40
N PHE A 99 -7.05 25.25 5.59
CA PHE A 99 -7.71 25.45 4.30
C PHE A 99 -9.18 25.74 4.55
N LYS A 100 -9.59 26.99 4.25
CA LYS A 100 -10.94 27.47 4.51
C LYS A 100 -11.95 26.89 3.53
N TRP A 101 -13.10 26.46 4.04
CA TRP A 101 -14.23 26.12 3.19
C TRP A 101 -14.87 27.40 2.63
N ASP A 102 -15.13 27.41 1.33
CA ASP A 102 -15.67 28.56 0.59
C ASP A 102 -17.20 28.71 0.68
N GLY A 103 -17.85 27.93 1.55
CA GLY A 103 -19.30 27.94 1.74
C GLY A 103 -20.10 27.27 0.61
N LYS A 104 -19.44 26.75 -0.44
CA LYS A 104 -20.11 26.08 -1.55
C LYS A 104 -20.39 24.61 -1.23
N LYS A 105 -21.57 24.11 -1.65
CA LYS A 105 -21.94 22.71 -1.51
C LYS A 105 -20.87 21.78 -2.12
N ARG A 106 -20.52 20.71 -1.41
CA ARG A 106 -19.56 19.68 -1.86
C ARG A 106 -20.26 18.34 -2.04
N SER A 107 -19.59 17.41 -2.74
CA SER A 107 -20.09 16.04 -2.97
C SER A 107 -20.34 15.27 -1.67
N PHE A 108 -19.61 15.61 -0.59
CA PHE A 108 -19.78 15.01 0.72
C PHE A 108 -19.88 16.11 1.78
N ALA A 109 -20.89 16.02 2.66
CA ALA A 109 -21.05 16.97 3.77
C ALA A 109 -19.82 17.00 4.69
N ALA A 110 -19.10 15.89 4.81
CA ALA A 110 -17.85 15.82 5.57
C ALA A 110 -16.75 16.77 5.04
N TRP A 111 -16.85 17.26 3.79
CA TRP A 111 -15.91 18.21 3.19
C TRP A 111 -16.33 19.69 3.38
N GLU A 112 -17.50 19.95 3.96
CA GLU A 112 -18.07 21.29 4.14
C GLU A 112 -17.61 21.90 5.47
N LYS A 113 -16.29 21.90 5.68
CA LYS A 113 -15.65 22.48 6.86
C LYS A 113 -14.20 22.85 6.56
N ASP A 114 -13.68 23.74 7.39
CA ASP A 114 -12.25 24.07 7.43
C ASP A 114 -11.43 22.84 7.83
N MET A 115 -10.26 22.66 7.20
CA MET A 115 -9.40 21.51 7.47
C MET A 115 -7.92 21.86 7.33
N THR A 116 -7.09 21.22 8.16
CA THR A 116 -5.66 21.02 7.90
C THR A 116 -5.43 19.98 6.81
N LEU A 117 -4.19 19.86 6.29
CA LEU A 117 -3.83 18.78 5.35
C LEU A 117 -4.06 17.38 5.93
N GLY A 118 -3.82 17.20 7.23
CA GLY A 118 -4.04 15.93 7.92
C GLY A 118 -5.52 15.55 8.00
N GLU A 119 -6.38 16.49 8.41
CA GLU A 119 -7.84 16.27 8.41
C GLU A 119 -8.37 16.00 7.00
N ALA A 120 -7.87 16.72 6.00
CA ALA A 120 -8.21 16.51 4.60
C ALA A 120 -7.70 15.15 4.05
N MET A 121 -6.57 14.65 4.55
CA MET A 121 -6.04 13.31 4.22
C MET A 121 -7.03 12.23 4.67
N GLN A 122 -7.47 12.33 5.93
CA GLN A 122 -8.41 11.39 6.58
C GLN A 122 -9.80 11.45 5.95
N ALA A 123 -10.36 12.64 5.74
CA ALA A 123 -11.64 12.84 5.06
C ALA A 123 -11.56 12.61 3.53
N SER A 124 -10.36 12.38 3.00
CA SER A 124 -10.06 12.31 1.57
C SER A 124 -10.61 13.51 0.79
N ALA A 125 -10.59 14.70 1.38
CA ALA A 125 -11.17 15.92 0.84
C ALA A 125 -10.44 16.36 -0.43
N VAL A 126 -11.01 16.04 -1.60
CA VAL A 126 -10.45 16.41 -2.90
C VAL A 126 -10.22 17.91 -3.04
N PRO A 127 -11.15 18.81 -2.64
CA PRO A 127 -10.97 20.25 -2.81
C PRO A 127 -9.70 20.84 -2.17
N VAL A 128 -9.33 20.37 -0.97
CA VAL A 128 -8.12 20.83 -0.27
C VAL A 128 -6.85 20.45 -1.04
N TYR A 129 -6.81 19.22 -1.56
CA TYR A 129 -5.65 18.75 -2.33
C TYR A 129 -5.61 19.29 -3.76
N GLN A 130 -6.75 19.69 -4.32
CA GLN A 130 -6.79 20.47 -5.56
C GLN A 130 -6.23 21.87 -5.35
N GLU A 131 -6.60 22.54 -4.27
CA GLU A 131 -6.02 23.83 -3.89
C GLU A 131 -4.51 23.71 -3.68
N LEU A 132 -4.05 22.70 -2.94
CA LEU A 132 -2.62 22.43 -2.78
C LEU A 132 -1.91 22.21 -4.12
N ALA A 133 -2.49 21.42 -5.02
CA ALA A 133 -1.93 21.17 -6.35
C ALA A 133 -1.83 22.45 -7.19
N ARG A 134 -2.83 23.36 -7.12
CA ARG A 134 -2.78 24.67 -7.79
C ARG A 134 -1.68 25.56 -7.20
N ARG A 135 -1.48 25.55 -5.88
CA ARG A 135 -0.38 26.30 -5.23
C ARG A 135 1.01 25.75 -5.60
N ILE A 136 1.13 24.44 -5.77
CA ILE A 136 2.34 23.79 -6.29
C ILE A 136 2.59 24.24 -7.73
N GLY A 137 1.54 24.24 -8.56
CA GLY A 137 1.62 24.59 -9.97
C GLY A 137 2.08 23.43 -10.85
N LEU A 138 1.71 23.49 -12.13
CA LEU A 138 1.89 22.38 -13.08
C LEU A 138 3.37 21.99 -13.27
N GLU A 139 4.22 22.98 -13.47
CA GLU A 139 5.65 22.76 -13.75
C GLU A 139 6.36 22.05 -12.60
N LEU A 140 6.23 22.58 -11.38
CA LEU A 140 6.83 21.98 -10.18
C LEU A 140 6.25 20.59 -9.90
N MET A 141 4.93 20.42 -10.05
CA MET A 141 4.29 19.11 -9.88
C MET A 141 4.87 18.07 -10.85
N GLN A 142 5.03 18.43 -12.13
CA GLN A 142 5.57 17.52 -13.15
C GLN A 142 7.04 17.17 -12.86
N GLN A 143 7.85 18.15 -12.46
CA GLN A 143 9.25 17.95 -12.07
C GLN A 143 9.36 16.98 -10.89
N GLU A 144 8.56 17.16 -9.84
CA GLU A 144 8.63 16.33 -8.64
C GLU A 144 8.11 14.91 -8.87
N VAL A 145 7.04 14.76 -9.65
CA VAL A 145 6.51 13.44 -10.04
C VAL A 145 7.54 12.64 -10.85
N GLN A 146 8.29 13.29 -11.74
CA GLN A 146 9.41 12.67 -12.48
C GLN A 146 10.60 12.37 -11.57
N ARG A 147 11.00 13.33 -10.72
CA ARG A 147 12.15 13.21 -9.83
C ARG A 147 12.03 12.01 -8.89
N ILE A 148 10.84 11.76 -8.37
CA ILE A 148 10.58 10.61 -7.48
C ILE A 148 10.13 9.36 -8.23
N GLN A 149 10.01 9.45 -9.56
CA GLN A 149 9.65 8.35 -10.46
C GLN A 149 8.28 7.72 -10.13
N PHE A 150 7.28 8.55 -9.81
CA PHE A 150 5.95 8.06 -9.46
C PHE A 150 5.18 7.53 -10.69
N GLY A 151 4.93 6.23 -10.72
CA GLY A 151 4.12 5.61 -11.76
C GLY A 151 4.65 5.87 -13.17
N ASN A 152 3.77 6.20 -14.11
CA ASN A 152 4.12 6.57 -15.49
C ASN A 152 4.62 8.01 -15.63
N GLN A 153 4.63 8.79 -14.54
CA GLN A 153 5.15 10.15 -14.44
C GLN A 153 4.46 11.19 -15.34
N GLN A 154 3.29 10.90 -15.88
CA GLN A 154 2.56 11.80 -16.78
C GLN A 154 1.46 12.53 -16.01
N ILE A 155 1.53 13.86 -15.88
CA ILE A 155 0.43 14.63 -15.25
C ILE A 155 -0.41 15.44 -16.26
N GLY A 156 -0.01 15.47 -17.53
CA GLY A 156 -0.75 16.21 -18.57
C GLY A 156 -0.69 17.72 -18.35
N GLN A 157 -1.80 18.42 -18.62
CA GLN A 157 -1.88 19.89 -18.60
C GLN A 157 -2.78 20.44 -17.49
N GLN A 158 -3.50 19.57 -16.77
CA GLN A 158 -4.49 19.97 -15.76
C GLN A 158 -3.99 19.56 -14.37
N VAL A 159 -3.41 20.53 -13.65
CA VAL A 159 -2.71 20.28 -12.38
C VAL A 159 -3.61 19.79 -11.25
N ASP A 160 -4.92 19.99 -11.33
CA ASP A 160 -5.85 19.73 -10.22
C ASP A 160 -6.77 18.52 -10.43
N ASN A 161 -6.55 17.69 -11.46
CA ASN A 161 -7.33 16.47 -11.66
C ASN A 161 -6.56 15.27 -12.24
N PHE A 162 -5.28 15.42 -12.57
CA PHE A 162 -4.52 14.37 -13.29
C PHE A 162 -4.45 13.02 -12.57
N TRP A 163 -4.56 13.00 -11.24
CA TRP A 163 -4.60 11.78 -10.44
C TRP A 163 -6.00 11.15 -10.36
N LEU A 164 -7.06 11.90 -10.68
CA LEU A 164 -8.45 11.45 -10.64
C LEU A 164 -8.85 10.77 -11.95
N VAL A 165 -8.47 11.38 -13.08
CA VAL A 165 -8.92 10.98 -14.43
C VAL A 165 -7.78 10.61 -15.38
N GLY A 166 -6.53 10.67 -14.92
CA GLY A 166 -5.34 10.50 -15.76
C GLY A 166 -4.83 11.84 -16.30
N PRO A 167 -3.66 11.85 -17.00
CA PRO A 167 -2.99 10.68 -17.54
C PRO A 167 -2.11 9.91 -16.56
N LEU A 168 -1.98 10.38 -15.31
CA LEU A 168 -1.13 9.72 -14.32
C LEU A 168 -1.69 8.34 -14.01
N LYS A 169 -0.82 7.34 -14.11
CA LYS A 169 -1.12 5.97 -13.71
C LYS A 169 0.03 5.36 -12.91
N VAL A 170 -0.30 4.36 -12.12
CA VAL A 170 0.62 3.63 -11.25
C VAL A 170 0.13 2.18 -11.11
N THR A 171 1.07 1.23 -10.96
CA THR A 171 0.75 -0.17 -10.65
C THR A 171 0.69 -0.41 -9.13
N PRO A 172 -0.03 -1.44 -8.66
CA PRO A 172 -0.02 -1.80 -7.24
C PRO A 172 1.37 -2.12 -6.67
N LYS A 173 2.28 -2.69 -7.49
CA LYS A 173 3.67 -2.86 -7.08
C LYS A 173 4.41 -1.52 -6.91
N GLN A 174 4.19 -0.56 -7.80
CA GLN A 174 4.77 0.78 -7.66
C GLN A 174 4.22 1.52 -6.43
N GLU A 175 2.91 1.41 -6.17
CA GLU A 175 2.28 1.93 -4.93
C GLU A 175 2.91 1.33 -3.68
N VAL A 176 3.10 0.00 -3.63
CA VAL A 176 3.72 -0.66 -2.47
C VAL A 176 5.16 -0.21 -2.26
N GLN A 177 5.93 -0.05 -3.35
CA GLN A 177 7.31 0.43 -3.29
C GLN A 177 7.38 1.88 -2.79
N PHE A 178 6.50 2.75 -3.28
CA PHE A 178 6.39 4.14 -2.85
C PHE A 178 6.12 4.25 -1.34
N VAL A 179 5.09 3.55 -0.83
CA VAL A 179 4.78 3.62 0.62
C VAL A 179 5.79 2.87 1.48
N SER A 180 6.45 1.84 0.95
CA SER A 180 7.57 1.15 1.60
C SER A 180 8.76 2.09 1.83
N ALA A 181 9.07 2.94 0.84
CA ALA A 181 10.09 3.98 0.96
C ALA A 181 9.64 5.12 1.89
N LEU A 182 8.39 5.60 1.77
CA LEU A 182 7.85 6.63 2.66
C LEU A 182 7.88 6.18 4.13
N ALA A 183 7.43 4.97 4.43
CA ALA A 183 7.41 4.41 5.78
C ALA A 183 8.80 4.38 6.42
N ARG A 184 9.84 4.11 5.61
CA ARG A 184 11.26 4.09 6.01
C ARG A 184 11.94 5.46 5.92
N GLU A 185 11.21 6.50 5.53
CA GLU A 185 11.73 7.86 5.32
C GLU A 185 12.86 7.92 4.27
N GLN A 186 12.75 7.07 3.25
CA GLN A 186 13.75 6.87 2.19
C GLN A 186 13.39 7.53 0.86
N LEU A 187 12.26 8.23 0.76
CA LEU A 187 11.99 9.05 -0.41
C LEU A 187 12.95 10.24 -0.44
N ALA A 188 13.22 10.78 -1.62
CA ALA A 188 14.05 11.97 -1.80
C ALA A 188 13.30 13.26 -1.39
N PHE A 189 12.86 13.33 -0.14
CA PHE A 189 12.28 14.49 0.55
C PHE A 189 12.92 14.61 1.91
N ASP A 190 12.84 15.80 2.52
CA ASP A 190 13.37 15.99 3.87
C ASP A 190 12.73 14.99 4.86
N PRO A 191 13.51 14.35 5.76
CA PRO A 191 12.97 13.36 6.70
C PRO A 191 11.82 13.91 7.54
N GLN A 192 11.88 15.18 7.94
CA GLN A 192 10.80 15.84 8.68
C GLN A 192 9.51 15.95 7.86
N VAL A 193 9.60 16.24 6.56
CA VAL A 193 8.42 16.29 5.66
C VAL A 193 7.80 14.90 5.54
N GLN A 194 8.63 13.86 5.40
CA GLN A 194 8.15 12.48 5.35
C GLN A 194 7.47 12.08 6.67
N GLN A 195 8.04 12.42 7.83
CA GLN A 195 7.42 12.17 9.14
C GLN A 195 6.07 12.87 9.30
N GLN A 196 5.95 14.12 8.85
CA GLN A 196 4.69 14.87 8.86
C GLN A 196 3.62 14.17 8.03
N VAL A 197 3.94 13.74 6.81
CA VAL A 197 2.98 13.03 5.95
C VAL A 197 2.65 11.64 6.50
N LYS A 198 3.62 10.91 7.06
CA LYS A 198 3.37 9.62 7.74
C LYS A 198 2.34 9.78 8.87
N ALA A 199 2.45 10.83 9.69
CA ALA A 199 1.50 11.10 10.77
C ALA A 199 0.07 11.34 10.25
N MET A 200 -0.09 11.97 9.07
CA MET A 200 -1.41 12.17 8.44
C MET A 200 -2.07 10.87 7.99
N LEU A 201 -1.32 9.78 7.85
CA LEU A 201 -1.79 8.49 7.35
C LEU A 201 -2.17 7.51 8.46
N PHE A 202 -1.85 7.81 9.72
CA PHE A 202 -2.21 6.95 10.85
C PHE A 202 -3.73 6.76 10.89
N LEU A 203 -4.17 5.51 10.89
CA LEU A 203 -5.59 5.16 10.96
C LEU A 203 -5.94 4.64 12.35
N GLN A 204 -5.19 3.66 12.84
CA GLN A 204 -5.50 2.99 14.10
C GLN A 204 -4.30 2.20 14.64
N GLU A 205 -4.37 1.86 15.92
CA GLU A 205 -3.46 0.94 16.59
C GLU A 205 -4.24 -0.21 17.24
N ARG A 206 -3.72 -1.45 17.15
CA ARG A 206 -4.29 -2.63 17.78
C ARG A 206 -3.19 -3.56 18.26
N LYS A 207 -3.15 -3.87 19.57
CA LYS A 207 -2.12 -4.74 20.18
C LYS A 207 -0.70 -4.30 19.79
N ALA A 208 -0.44 -2.99 19.85
CA ALA A 208 0.82 -2.36 19.43
C ALA A 208 1.17 -2.47 17.92
N TYR A 209 0.29 -3.00 17.07
CA TYR A 209 0.40 -2.85 15.62
C TYR A 209 -0.21 -1.53 15.19
N ARG A 210 0.52 -0.71 14.43
CA ARG A 210 0.04 0.59 13.94
C ARG A 210 -0.23 0.49 12.45
N LEU A 211 -1.43 0.87 12.04
CA LEU A 211 -1.90 0.83 10.65
C LEU A 211 -1.92 2.25 10.09
N TYR A 212 -1.16 2.46 9.02
CA TYR A 212 -1.13 3.71 8.27
C TYR A 212 -1.66 3.46 6.87
N VAL A 213 -2.65 4.22 6.41
CA VAL A 213 -3.28 4.01 5.10
C VAL A 213 -3.71 5.28 4.42
N LYS A 214 -3.73 5.21 3.08
CA LYS A 214 -4.57 6.05 2.26
C LYS A 214 -5.50 5.22 1.37
N SER A 215 -6.79 5.54 1.42
CA SER A 215 -7.78 5.02 0.49
C SER A 215 -7.80 5.81 -0.82
N GLY A 216 -8.13 5.13 -1.93
CA GLY A 216 -8.37 5.74 -3.24
C GLY A 216 -9.61 5.15 -3.90
N TRP A 217 -10.42 5.99 -4.55
CA TRP A 217 -11.50 5.55 -5.43
C TRP A 217 -11.51 6.46 -6.66
N GLY A 218 -11.13 5.93 -7.81
CA GLY A 218 -11.28 6.59 -9.11
C GLY A 218 -12.71 6.38 -9.60
N MET A 219 -13.61 7.29 -9.25
CA MET A 219 -15.04 7.23 -9.63
C MET A 219 -15.28 7.71 -11.07
N ASP A 220 -14.40 8.56 -11.59
CA ASP A 220 -14.52 9.24 -12.88
C ASP A 220 -13.76 8.51 -14.02
N VAL A 221 -13.47 7.22 -13.83
CA VAL A 221 -12.82 6.34 -14.83
C VAL A 221 -13.58 5.03 -14.94
N GLU A 222 -13.51 4.40 -16.12
CA GLU A 222 -14.14 3.09 -16.37
C GLU A 222 -13.07 2.07 -16.84
N PRO A 223 -12.96 0.90 -16.21
CA PRO A 223 -13.63 0.52 -14.96
C PRO A 223 -13.14 1.35 -13.76
N GLN A 224 -14.04 1.61 -12.81
CA GLN A 224 -13.67 2.30 -11.57
C GLN A 224 -12.65 1.48 -10.77
N VAL A 225 -11.69 2.17 -10.15
CA VAL A 225 -10.60 1.55 -9.38
C VAL A 225 -10.68 1.93 -7.91
N GLY A 226 -10.48 0.95 -7.04
CA GLY A 226 -10.39 1.09 -5.59
C GLY A 226 -9.01 0.74 -5.09
N TRP A 227 -8.52 1.55 -4.16
CA TRP A 227 -7.21 1.42 -3.54
C TRP A 227 -7.32 1.46 -2.01
N LEU A 228 -6.44 0.71 -1.36
CA LEU A 228 -6.05 0.94 0.02
C LEU A 228 -4.56 0.63 0.16
N THR A 229 -3.75 1.69 0.28
CA THR A 229 -2.29 1.60 0.20
C THR A 229 -1.68 2.16 1.48
N GLY A 230 -0.66 1.51 2.01
CA GLY A 230 -0.02 1.94 3.25
C GLY A 230 0.93 0.90 3.83
N TRP A 231 1.07 0.87 5.15
CA TRP A 231 1.88 -0.11 5.84
C TRP A 231 1.37 -0.41 7.25
N VAL A 232 1.76 -1.58 7.73
CA VAL A 232 1.71 -1.95 9.15
C VAL A 232 3.10 -1.75 9.74
N GLU A 233 3.16 -1.10 10.88
CA GLU A 233 4.31 -1.12 11.78
C GLU A 233 4.02 -2.14 12.89
N THR A 234 4.82 -3.20 12.98
CA THR A 234 4.64 -4.26 13.99
C THR A 234 5.15 -3.81 15.36
N PRO A 235 4.83 -4.52 16.45
CA PRO A 235 5.38 -4.22 17.78
C PRO A 235 6.92 -4.31 17.83
N GLN A 236 7.54 -5.01 16.88
CA GLN A 236 9.00 -5.12 16.72
C GLN A 236 9.57 -4.06 15.78
N ALA A 237 8.79 -3.02 15.45
CA ALA A 237 9.13 -1.96 14.50
C ALA A 237 9.44 -2.45 13.06
N GLU A 238 8.96 -3.63 12.68
CA GLU A 238 9.03 -4.07 11.29
C GLU A 238 8.00 -3.32 10.44
N ILE A 239 8.41 -2.82 9.28
CA ILE A 239 7.52 -2.19 8.30
C ILE A 239 7.11 -3.23 7.25
N VAL A 240 5.81 -3.50 7.20
CA VAL A 240 5.16 -4.33 6.19
C VAL A 240 4.26 -3.46 5.33
N ALA A 241 4.75 -3.09 4.15
CA ALA A 241 4.00 -2.26 3.21
C ALA A 241 2.97 -3.08 2.43
N PHE A 242 1.86 -2.47 2.05
CA PHE A 242 0.82 -3.11 1.26
C PHE A 242 0.14 -2.16 0.29
N SER A 243 -0.41 -2.73 -0.78
CA SER A 243 -1.30 -2.05 -1.71
C SER A 243 -2.40 -3.01 -2.13
N LEU A 244 -3.62 -2.77 -1.64
CA LEU A 244 -4.83 -3.41 -2.15
C LEU A 244 -5.35 -2.61 -3.34
N ASN A 245 -5.61 -3.29 -4.46
CA ASN A 245 -6.23 -2.73 -5.65
C ASN A 245 -7.39 -3.63 -6.09
N MET A 246 -8.56 -3.04 -6.34
CA MET A 246 -9.73 -3.80 -6.79
C MET A 246 -10.59 -2.98 -7.75
N GLN A 247 -11.42 -3.65 -8.54
CA GLN A 247 -12.45 -2.97 -9.30
C GLN A 247 -13.57 -2.50 -8.36
N MET A 248 -13.88 -1.21 -8.39
CA MET A 248 -15.04 -0.67 -7.68
C MET A 248 -16.23 -0.55 -8.64
N ARG A 249 -17.43 -0.40 -8.09
CA ARG A 249 -18.66 -0.16 -8.86
C ARG A 249 -19.58 0.77 -8.08
N ASN A 250 -20.48 1.46 -8.77
CA ASN A 250 -21.53 2.24 -8.12
C ASN A 250 -22.36 1.34 -7.18
N GLY A 251 -22.67 1.86 -5.99
CA GLY A 251 -23.43 1.14 -4.96
C GLY A 251 -22.61 0.19 -4.08
N MET A 252 -21.32 -0.03 -4.39
CA MET A 252 -20.42 -0.76 -3.49
C MET A 252 -20.10 0.08 -2.25
N ASP A 253 -20.13 -0.54 -1.07
CA ASP A 253 -19.74 0.14 0.17
C ASP A 253 -18.24 0.50 0.11
N PRO A 254 -17.85 1.78 0.27
CA PRO A 254 -16.45 2.17 0.34
C PRO A 254 -15.62 1.41 1.39
N ALA A 255 -16.25 0.89 2.46
CA ALA A 255 -15.62 0.18 3.57
C ALA A 255 -15.04 -1.18 3.17
N ILE A 256 -15.53 -1.81 2.10
CA ILE A 256 -15.12 -3.16 1.68
C ILE A 256 -13.60 -3.28 1.49
N ARG A 257 -12.95 -2.22 1.03
CA ARG A 257 -11.48 -2.17 0.84
C ARG A 257 -10.75 -2.36 2.17
N LEU A 258 -11.23 -1.73 3.24
CA LEU A 258 -10.64 -1.85 4.58
C LEU A 258 -10.95 -3.21 5.20
N GLU A 259 -12.17 -3.73 5.00
CA GLU A 259 -12.58 -5.04 5.48
C GLU A 259 -11.74 -6.16 4.86
N ILE A 260 -11.61 -6.20 3.53
CA ILE A 260 -10.76 -7.18 2.83
C ILE A 260 -9.31 -7.06 3.30
N LEU A 261 -8.76 -5.84 3.38
CA LEU A 261 -7.39 -5.63 3.83
C LEU A 261 -7.17 -6.20 5.24
N GLN A 262 -8.01 -5.83 6.21
CA GLN A 262 -7.83 -6.28 7.60
C GLN A 262 -7.99 -7.79 7.74
N GLN A 263 -8.92 -8.40 6.99
CA GLN A 263 -9.08 -9.86 6.98
C GLN A 263 -7.87 -10.55 6.35
N ALA A 264 -7.37 -10.05 5.23
CA ALA A 264 -6.18 -10.60 4.56
C ALA A 264 -4.91 -10.45 5.41
N LEU A 265 -4.69 -9.27 6.03
CA LEU A 265 -3.55 -9.07 6.93
C LEU A 265 -3.64 -9.98 8.17
N ALA A 266 -4.85 -10.25 8.69
CA ALA A 266 -5.04 -11.18 9.79
C ALA A 266 -4.79 -12.64 9.39
N GLU A 267 -5.24 -13.04 8.20
CA GLU A 267 -4.97 -14.37 7.63
C GLU A 267 -3.46 -14.61 7.46
N LEU A 268 -2.70 -13.57 7.10
CA LEU A 268 -1.24 -13.64 6.99
C LEU A 268 -0.50 -13.47 8.33
N GLY A 269 -1.21 -13.24 9.44
CA GLY A 269 -0.60 -12.97 10.74
C GLY A 269 0.16 -11.63 10.83
N LEU A 270 -0.15 -10.68 9.93
CA LEU A 270 0.51 -9.38 9.80
C LEU A 270 -0.22 -8.26 10.56
N TYR A 271 -1.50 -8.45 10.89
CA TYR A 271 -2.27 -7.51 11.69
C TYR A 271 -3.36 -8.26 12.50
N PRO A 272 -3.59 -7.96 13.79
CA PRO A 272 -4.57 -8.69 14.58
C PRO A 272 -6.01 -8.48 14.08
N LYS A 273 -6.85 -9.53 14.18
CA LYS A 273 -8.31 -9.43 13.93
C LYS A 273 -8.96 -8.38 14.83
N ALA A 274 -10.09 -7.82 14.38
CA ALA A 274 -10.90 -6.96 15.24
C ALA A 274 -11.40 -7.74 16.44
N GLU A 275 -11.32 -7.14 17.62
CA GLU A 275 -12.03 -7.66 18.79
C GLU A 275 -13.50 -7.29 18.57
N GLY A 276 -14.36 -8.31 18.59
CA GLY A 276 -15.80 -8.17 18.42
C GLY A 276 -16.50 -7.67 19.68
#